data_AF-A0AAN7SSC3-F1
#
_entry.id   AF-A0AAN7SSC3-F1
#
_cell.length_a   1.000
_cell.length_b   1.000
_cell.length_c   1.000
_cell.angle_alpha   90.00
_cell.angle_beta   90.00
_cell.angle_gamma   90.00
#
_symmetry.space_group_name_H-M   'P 1'
#
loop_
_entity.id
_entity.type
_entity.pdbx_description
1 polymer ?
#
loop_
_entity_poly.entity_id
_entity_poly.type
_entity_poly.pdbx_seq_one_letter_code
_entity_poly.pdbx_strand_id
1 'polypeptide(L)'
;MKLLRTKVERIAKKVKTRSIILNTKPVFQPNYNVHIFYYAWYGNQDVDGYYKHWNHNYLPNWQNEKKVHSGSHKPILDIGSNFYPSLGCYSSQDPNVIDAHMKQLRENGVGVIVVSWSPPNTTDSPYKILPVLFRFATKHYLKIALHIEPYFDRNPLNLIKHLRNYLLQYRNHPALYKIKTGQKEMPVFYVYDSYLTPAVAWMEVLSAKGASTIRGGELDAVFIGLLVDIQHRYHIKKSHFDGFYTYFAANSFSYGSTWKNWKSLAKFATQNNLLFIPSVGPGYADTRVRPWNSKTTRHRRHGQYYDVAWRTAISSGPKYVSITSFNEWHEGTQIEPAIPKNVPEYSYLDYEPEGSHFYLNLTKWWIEQFGKC
;
A
#
# COMPACT_ATOMS: atom_id res chain seq x y z
N MET A 1 -4.86 40.82 19.87
CA MET A 1 -3.76 41.08 18.92
C MET A 1 -2.72 39.96 18.83
N LYS A 2 -2.11 39.50 19.94
CA LYS A 2 -1.08 38.43 19.93
C LYS A 2 -1.57 37.10 19.34
N LEU A 3 -2.75 36.63 19.73
CA LEU A 3 -3.37 35.39 19.23
C LEU A 3 -3.67 35.41 17.72
N LEU A 4 -4.06 36.58 17.20
CA LEU A 4 -4.34 36.77 15.77
C LEU A 4 -3.05 36.73 14.95
N ARG A 5 -1.97 37.38 15.42
CA ARG A 5 -0.63 37.30 14.81
C ARG A 5 -0.12 35.88 14.75
N THR A 6 -0.22 35.11 15.84
CA THR A 6 0.24 33.70 15.86
C THR A 6 -0.57 32.84 14.89
N LYS A 7 -1.87 33.11 14.74
CA LYS A 7 -2.72 32.41 13.77
C LYS A 7 -2.34 32.76 12.33
N VAL A 8 -2.08 34.04 12.03
CA VAL A 8 -1.64 34.53 10.72
C VAL A 8 -0.26 33.99 10.36
N GLU A 9 0.71 34.00 11.28
CA GLU A 9 2.05 33.42 11.07
C GLU A 9 1.99 31.91 10.83
N ARG A 10 1.12 31.19 11.55
CA ARG A 10 0.90 29.75 11.32
C ARG A 10 0.29 29.47 9.95
N ILE A 11 -0.65 30.32 9.50
CA ILE A 11 -1.26 30.22 8.18
C ILE A 11 -0.22 30.56 7.11
N ALA A 12 0.54 31.65 7.24
CA ALA A 12 1.60 32.04 6.32
C ALA A 12 2.69 30.96 6.21
N LYS A 13 3.08 30.34 7.33
CA LYS A 13 4.03 29.22 7.34
C LYS A 13 3.44 27.99 6.64
N LYS A 14 2.17 27.65 6.86
CA LYS A 14 1.47 26.57 6.13
C LYS A 14 1.38 26.84 4.62
N VAL A 15 1.04 28.07 4.23
CA VAL A 15 0.99 28.50 2.81
C VAL A 15 2.38 28.42 2.19
N LYS A 16 3.42 28.88 2.88
CA LYS A 16 4.81 28.79 2.41
C LYS A 16 5.27 27.33 2.27
N THR A 17 4.99 26.47 3.26
CA THR A 17 5.27 25.02 3.15
C THR A 17 4.52 24.36 1.99
N ARG A 18 3.26 24.73 1.75
CA ARG A 18 2.48 24.24 0.60
C ARG A 18 3.00 24.72 -0.75
N SER A 19 3.42 25.99 -0.84
CA SER A 19 4.06 26.52 -2.05
C SER A 19 5.39 25.82 -2.37
N ILE A 20 6.12 25.36 -1.35
CA ILE A 20 7.35 24.57 -1.52
C ILE A 20 7.02 23.17 -2.05
N ILE A 21 5.97 22.52 -1.54
CA ILE A 21 5.51 21.20 -2.03
C ILE A 21 5.20 21.23 -3.53
N LEU A 22 4.60 22.32 -4.03
CA LEU A 22 4.28 22.51 -5.44
C LEU A 22 5.52 22.77 -6.34
N ASN A 23 6.66 23.18 -5.79
CA ASN A 23 7.87 23.59 -6.52
C ASN A 23 9.09 22.68 -6.28
N THR A 24 8.91 21.44 -5.82
CA THR A 24 10.03 20.52 -5.55
C THR A 24 10.68 20.02 -6.86
N LYS A 25 12.01 20.16 -7.01
CA LYS A 25 12.79 19.56 -8.12
C LYS A 25 12.69 18.03 -8.10
N PRO A 26 12.77 17.31 -9.22
CA PRO A 26 12.69 15.84 -9.24
C PRO A 26 13.72 15.22 -8.28
N VAL A 27 13.35 14.18 -7.53
CA VAL A 27 14.31 13.47 -6.67
C VAL A 27 15.27 12.70 -7.58
N PHE A 28 16.58 12.94 -7.47
CA PHE A 28 17.57 12.33 -8.37
C PHE A 28 17.66 10.80 -8.21
N GLN A 29 17.32 10.24 -7.03
CA GLN A 29 17.28 8.79 -6.78
C GLN A 29 16.06 8.41 -5.92
N PRO A 30 15.39 7.27 -6.19
CA PRO A 30 14.31 6.78 -5.32
C PRO A 30 14.83 6.40 -3.93
N ASN A 31 13.97 6.53 -2.92
CA ASN A 31 14.24 5.99 -1.59
C ASN A 31 13.74 4.55 -1.51
N TYR A 32 14.65 3.58 -1.62
CA TYR A 32 14.32 2.15 -1.54
C TYR A 32 13.87 1.68 -0.16
N ASN A 33 13.95 2.53 0.87
CA ASN A 33 13.33 2.24 2.17
C ASN A 33 11.84 2.64 2.24
N VAL A 34 11.30 3.23 1.16
CA VAL A 34 9.89 3.64 1.06
C VAL A 34 9.19 2.75 0.07
N HIS A 35 8.20 2.02 0.58
CA HIS A 35 7.43 1.03 -0.16
C HIS A 35 6.00 1.53 -0.36
N ILE A 36 5.34 1.18 -1.46
CA ILE A 36 3.95 1.55 -1.71
C ILE A 36 3.13 0.36 -2.20
N PHE A 37 1.94 0.14 -1.64
CA PHE A 37 1.04 -0.91 -2.12
C PHE A 37 0.44 -0.53 -3.47
N TYR A 38 0.50 -1.46 -4.42
CA TYR A 38 0.13 -1.27 -5.83
C TYR A 38 -0.78 -2.40 -6.30
N TYR A 39 -1.88 -2.05 -6.97
CA TYR A 39 -2.90 -2.98 -7.43
C TYR A 39 -2.96 -2.98 -8.96
N ALA A 40 -2.72 -4.15 -9.55
CA ALA A 40 -2.64 -4.37 -10.99
C ALA A 40 -3.91 -5.04 -11.55
N TRP A 41 -5.07 -4.78 -10.95
CA TRP A 41 -6.29 -5.54 -11.20
C TRP A 41 -7.35 -4.83 -12.03
N TYR A 42 -7.14 -3.56 -12.40
CA TYR A 42 -8.12 -2.76 -13.12
C TYR A 42 -8.16 -3.14 -14.60
N GLY A 43 -9.35 -3.15 -15.20
CA GLY A 43 -9.53 -3.48 -16.61
C GLY A 43 -10.60 -2.61 -17.26
N ASN A 44 -10.48 -2.40 -18.57
CA ASN A 44 -11.39 -1.57 -19.36
C ASN A 44 -11.82 -2.25 -20.67
N GLN A 45 -12.79 -1.64 -21.35
CA GLN A 45 -13.38 -2.21 -22.56
C GLN A 45 -12.37 -2.38 -23.70
N ASP A 46 -11.44 -1.43 -23.86
CA ASP A 46 -10.55 -1.36 -25.02
C ASP A 46 -9.40 -2.37 -24.94
N VAL A 47 -8.87 -2.62 -23.75
CA VAL A 47 -7.69 -3.49 -23.54
C VAL A 47 -8.10 -4.88 -23.06
N ASP A 48 -9.10 -4.95 -22.17
CA ASP A 48 -9.51 -6.20 -21.51
C ASP A 48 -10.78 -6.81 -22.12
N GLY A 49 -11.52 -6.04 -22.92
CA GLY A 49 -12.83 -6.44 -23.49
C GLY A 49 -13.99 -6.32 -22.51
N TYR A 50 -13.74 -5.92 -21.26
CA TYR A 50 -14.73 -5.69 -20.22
C TYR A 50 -14.17 -4.81 -19.10
N TYR A 51 -15.03 -4.09 -18.37
CA TYR A 51 -14.60 -3.42 -17.14
C TYR A 51 -14.32 -4.43 -16.04
N LYS A 52 -13.19 -4.25 -15.36
CA LYS A 52 -12.80 -5.04 -14.19
C LYS A 52 -12.43 -4.10 -13.05
N HIS A 53 -12.89 -4.41 -11.84
CA HIS A 53 -12.79 -3.58 -10.63
C HIS A 53 -13.51 -2.22 -10.70
N TRP A 54 -13.49 -1.49 -11.82
CA TRP A 54 -14.26 -0.25 -11.94
C TRP A 54 -15.77 -0.46 -11.78
N ASN A 55 -16.28 -1.59 -12.26
CA ASN A 55 -17.65 -2.08 -12.14
C ASN A 55 -17.88 -2.93 -10.88
N HIS A 56 -17.18 -2.64 -9.78
CA HIS A 56 -17.27 -3.43 -8.54
C HIS A 56 -18.71 -3.58 -8.04
N ASN A 57 -18.99 -4.69 -7.36
CA ASN A 57 -20.28 -4.90 -6.69
C ASN A 57 -20.37 -4.13 -5.37
N TYR A 58 -21.57 -3.73 -4.96
CA TYR A 58 -21.77 -3.41 -3.55
C TYR A 58 -21.56 -4.66 -2.71
N LEU A 59 -20.70 -4.57 -1.69
CA LEU A 59 -20.41 -5.68 -0.80
C LEU A 59 -21.53 -5.88 0.22
N PRO A 60 -21.88 -7.14 0.53
CA PRO A 60 -22.95 -7.45 1.45
C PRO A 60 -22.70 -6.84 2.82
N ASN A 61 -23.78 -6.39 3.46
CA ASN A 61 -23.73 -5.79 4.77
C ASN A 61 -23.76 -6.88 5.85
N TRP A 62 -22.68 -7.02 6.61
CA TRP A 62 -22.61 -7.92 7.77
C TRP A 62 -23.12 -7.25 9.07
N GLN A 63 -23.43 -5.94 9.04
CA GLN A 63 -23.98 -5.17 10.16
C GLN A 63 -25.52 -5.15 10.18
N ASN A 64 -26.20 -5.89 9.29
CA ASN A 64 -27.67 -6.01 9.23
C ASN A 64 -28.42 -4.66 9.18
N GLU A 65 -27.88 -3.63 8.50
CA GLU A 65 -28.65 -2.38 8.31
C GLU A 65 -29.84 -2.62 7.37
N LYS A 66 -30.95 -1.91 7.60
CA LYS A 66 -32.20 -2.07 6.84
C LYS A 66 -32.09 -1.75 5.34
N LYS A 67 -31.06 -0.99 4.93
CA LYS A 67 -30.86 -0.58 3.53
C LYS A 67 -29.88 -1.52 2.84
N VAL A 68 -30.41 -2.36 1.95
CA VAL A 68 -29.59 -3.25 1.12
C VAL A 68 -29.13 -2.48 -0.11
N HIS A 69 -27.82 -2.35 -0.27
CA HIS A 69 -27.21 -1.91 -1.51
C HIS A 69 -26.78 -3.15 -2.29
N SER A 70 -27.31 -3.32 -3.49
CA SER A 70 -27.05 -4.47 -4.36
C SER A 70 -26.78 -4.04 -5.79
N GLY A 71 -26.20 -4.93 -6.58
CA GLY A 71 -25.79 -4.66 -7.95
C GLY A 71 -24.34 -4.20 -8.08
N SER A 72 -24.00 -3.74 -9.27
CA SER A 72 -22.64 -3.39 -9.69
C SER A 72 -22.61 -1.95 -10.19
N HIS A 73 -21.47 -1.30 -9.99
CA HIS A 73 -21.21 0.00 -10.59
C HIS A 73 -21.19 -0.07 -12.13
N LYS A 74 -21.58 1.02 -12.80
CA LYS A 74 -21.64 1.13 -14.27
C LYS A 74 -20.65 2.17 -14.83
N PRO A 75 -19.38 1.78 -15.10
CA PRO A 75 -18.40 2.65 -15.71
C PRO A 75 -18.87 3.17 -17.09
N ILE A 76 -18.45 4.35 -17.54
CA ILE A 76 -17.42 5.22 -16.96
C ILE A 76 -17.97 6.29 -16.00
N LEU A 77 -19.28 6.45 -15.89
CA LEU A 77 -19.90 7.50 -15.07
C LEU A 77 -20.02 7.10 -13.60
N ASP A 78 -20.30 5.83 -13.35
CA ASP A 78 -20.49 5.24 -12.02
C ASP A 78 -19.42 4.17 -11.78
N ILE A 79 -18.40 4.47 -10.97
CA ILE A 79 -17.32 3.53 -10.64
C ILE A 79 -17.30 3.18 -9.16
N GLY A 80 -16.76 2.01 -8.81
CA GLY A 80 -16.56 1.56 -7.44
C GLY A 80 -15.46 2.30 -6.68
N SER A 81 -15.48 3.63 -6.69
CA SER A 81 -14.59 4.49 -5.92
C SER A 81 -15.31 5.78 -5.52
N ASN A 82 -14.92 6.33 -4.37
CA ASN A 82 -15.34 7.65 -3.92
C ASN A 82 -14.59 8.78 -4.63
N PHE A 83 -13.50 8.49 -5.33
CA PHE A 83 -12.70 9.43 -6.11
C PHE A 83 -12.68 9.02 -7.59
N TYR A 84 -12.29 9.92 -8.50
CA TYR A 84 -12.17 9.59 -9.92
C TYR A 84 -10.72 9.72 -10.42
N PRO A 85 -10.13 8.68 -11.05
CA PRO A 85 -8.77 8.73 -11.57
C PRO A 85 -8.60 9.75 -12.68
N SER A 86 -7.47 10.46 -12.67
CA SER A 86 -7.08 11.37 -13.77
C SER A 86 -6.87 10.63 -15.09
N LEU A 87 -6.44 9.36 -15.04
CA LEU A 87 -6.29 8.45 -16.18
C LEU A 87 -7.62 7.78 -16.60
N GLY A 88 -8.73 8.12 -15.94
CA GLY A 88 -10.04 7.50 -16.19
C GLY A 88 -10.09 6.04 -15.74
N CYS A 89 -11.06 5.29 -16.28
CA CYS A 89 -11.19 3.85 -16.06
C CYS A 89 -10.14 3.09 -16.88
N TYR A 90 -8.88 3.17 -16.44
CA TYR A 90 -7.73 2.59 -17.14
C TYR A 90 -7.68 1.06 -17.03
N SER A 91 -6.89 0.43 -17.92
CA SER A 91 -6.48 -0.96 -17.79
C SER A 91 -5.10 -1.06 -17.14
N SER A 92 -4.95 -1.97 -16.18
CA SER A 92 -3.66 -2.34 -15.60
C SER A 92 -2.82 -3.21 -16.56
N GLN A 93 -3.39 -3.67 -17.68
CA GLN A 93 -2.66 -4.35 -18.75
C GLN A 93 -2.07 -3.38 -19.79
N ASP A 94 -2.50 -2.11 -19.80
CA ASP A 94 -1.99 -1.10 -20.73
C ASP A 94 -0.55 -0.69 -20.37
N PRO A 95 0.45 -0.95 -21.24
CA PRO A 95 1.83 -0.54 -21.01
C PRO A 95 2.01 0.97 -20.78
N ASN A 96 1.18 1.82 -21.38
CA ASN A 96 1.26 3.28 -21.21
C ASN A 96 0.83 3.71 -19.81
N VAL A 97 -0.21 3.06 -19.27
CA VAL A 97 -0.67 3.25 -17.89
C VAL A 97 0.41 2.81 -16.92
N ILE A 98 1.01 1.63 -17.14
CA ILE A 98 2.11 1.15 -16.31
C ILE A 98 3.30 2.12 -16.36
N ASP A 99 3.70 2.59 -17.55
CA ASP A 99 4.80 3.55 -17.70
C ASP A 99 4.52 4.85 -16.95
N ALA A 100 3.29 5.37 -17.05
CA ALA A 100 2.84 6.56 -16.35
C ALA A 100 2.88 6.37 -14.82
N HIS A 101 2.39 5.23 -14.30
CA HIS A 101 2.44 4.93 -12.88
C HIS A 101 3.88 4.86 -12.35
N MET A 102 4.77 4.14 -13.05
CA MET A 102 6.17 4.04 -12.65
C MET A 102 6.86 5.41 -12.68
N LYS A 103 6.57 6.23 -13.70
CA LYS A 103 7.06 7.61 -13.77
C LYS A 103 6.59 8.46 -12.59
N GLN A 104 5.29 8.43 -12.27
CA GLN A 104 4.72 9.15 -11.13
C GLN A 104 5.41 8.76 -9.81
N LEU A 105 5.59 7.46 -9.57
CA LEU A 105 6.24 6.96 -8.36
C LEU A 105 7.72 7.37 -8.29
N ARG A 106 8.44 7.22 -9.41
CA ARG A 106 9.86 7.56 -9.53
C ARG A 106 10.13 9.04 -9.32
N GLU A 107 9.34 9.91 -9.94
CA GLU A 107 9.48 11.37 -9.85
C GLU A 107 9.18 11.90 -8.44
N ASN A 108 8.41 11.12 -7.66
CA ASN A 108 8.03 11.44 -6.28
C ASN A 108 8.82 10.66 -5.22
N GLY A 109 9.92 10.00 -5.62
CA GLY A 109 10.92 9.45 -4.70
C GLY A 109 10.58 8.08 -4.09
N VAL A 110 9.46 7.45 -4.46
CA VAL A 110 9.15 6.08 -4.03
C VAL A 110 10.12 5.11 -4.71
N GLY A 111 10.71 4.19 -3.94
CA GLY A 111 11.68 3.22 -4.48
C GLY A 111 11.15 1.81 -4.71
N VAL A 112 10.09 1.41 -4.00
CA VAL A 112 9.59 0.03 -4.07
C VAL A 112 8.07 0.01 -4.25
N ILE A 113 7.60 -0.67 -5.30
CA ILE A 113 6.19 -1.07 -5.41
C ILE A 113 6.00 -2.43 -4.77
N VAL A 114 4.98 -2.56 -3.94
CA VAL A 114 4.57 -3.81 -3.31
C VAL A 114 3.29 -4.25 -4.00
N VAL A 115 3.44 -5.16 -4.97
CA VAL A 115 2.37 -5.54 -5.89
C VAL A 115 1.45 -6.54 -5.19
N SER A 116 0.15 -6.21 -5.10
CA SER A 116 -0.90 -7.16 -4.70
C SER A 116 -0.80 -8.41 -5.58
N TRP A 117 -0.63 -9.56 -4.94
CA TRP A 117 -0.24 -10.79 -5.60
C TRP A 117 -0.97 -12.00 -5.03
N SER A 118 -1.50 -12.80 -5.96
CA SER A 118 -2.04 -14.12 -5.72
C SER A 118 -1.46 -15.10 -6.77
N PRO A 119 -1.41 -16.41 -6.47
CA PRO A 119 -0.84 -17.41 -7.38
C PRO A 119 -1.48 -17.39 -8.78
N PRO A 120 -0.80 -17.93 -9.82
CA PRO A 120 -1.42 -18.05 -11.14
C PRO A 120 -2.75 -18.79 -11.07
N ASN A 121 -3.69 -18.40 -11.94
CA ASN A 121 -5.05 -18.97 -12.03
C ASN A 121 -5.97 -18.72 -10.84
N THR A 122 -5.60 -17.81 -9.91
CA THR A 122 -6.55 -17.26 -8.94
C THR A 122 -7.12 -15.93 -9.42
N THR A 123 -8.27 -15.53 -8.85
CA THR A 123 -8.84 -14.21 -9.06
C THR A 123 -7.80 -13.13 -8.77
N ASP A 124 -7.76 -12.11 -9.62
CA ASP A 124 -6.87 -10.94 -9.55
C ASP A 124 -5.37 -11.23 -9.54
N SER A 125 -4.95 -12.43 -9.95
CA SER A 125 -3.53 -12.75 -10.08
C SER A 125 -2.85 -11.82 -11.09
N PRO A 126 -1.77 -11.10 -10.70
CA PRO A 126 -1.02 -10.24 -11.61
C PRO A 126 -0.07 -11.03 -12.53
N TYR A 127 -0.12 -12.37 -12.54
CA TYR A 127 0.85 -13.24 -13.22
C TYR A 127 1.16 -12.82 -14.66
N LYS A 128 0.13 -12.48 -15.45
CA LYS A 128 0.29 -12.04 -16.85
C LYS A 128 0.93 -10.65 -16.98
N ILE A 129 0.76 -9.80 -15.97
CA ILE A 129 1.20 -8.40 -15.95
C ILE A 129 2.61 -8.26 -15.35
N LEU A 130 3.04 -9.20 -14.50
CA LEU A 130 4.33 -9.18 -13.82
C LEU A 130 5.54 -8.96 -14.77
N PRO A 131 5.69 -9.64 -15.92
CA PRO A 131 6.83 -9.39 -16.82
C PRO A 131 6.90 -7.93 -17.28
N VAL A 132 5.74 -7.32 -17.56
CA VAL A 132 5.64 -5.92 -18.01
C VAL A 132 5.94 -4.98 -16.85
N LEU A 133 5.44 -5.25 -15.64
CA LEU A 133 5.77 -4.48 -14.44
C LEU A 133 7.27 -4.49 -14.16
N PHE A 134 7.91 -5.66 -14.22
CA PHE A 134 9.35 -5.79 -14.00
C PHE A 134 10.17 -5.01 -15.03
N ARG A 135 9.75 -5.03 -16.31
CA ARG A 135 10.37 -4.22 -17.37
C ARG A 135 10.29 -2.72 -17.07
N PHE A 136 9.11 -2.20 -16.74
CA PHE A 136 8.93 -0.77 -16.46
C PHE A 136 9.53 -0.34 -15.12
N ALA A 137 9.51 -1.20 -14.10
CA ALA A 137 10.21 -0.95 -12.85
C ALA A 137 11.72 -0.78 -13.10
N THR A 138 12.34 -1.65 -13.93
CA THR A 138 13.74 -1.47 -14.34
C THR A 138 13.95 -0.16 -15.09
N LYS A 139 13.10 0.16 -16.08
CA LYS A 139 13.17 1.41 -16.87
C LYS A 139 13.16 2.65 -15.97
N HIS A 140 12.38 2.63 -14.89
CA HIS A 140 12.21 3.75 -13.97
C HIS A 140 13.01 3.64 -12.68
N TYR A 141 13.96 2.70 -12.59
CA TYR A 141 14.79 2.47 -11.40
C TYR A 141 13.99 2.16 -10.12
N LEU A 142 12.82 1.53 -10.25
CA LEU A 142 12.01 1.04 -9.15
C LEU A 142 12.30 -0.43 -8.86
N LYS A 143 11.97 -0.87 -7.64
CA LYS A 143 12.00 -2.27 -7.23
C LYS A 143 10.60 -2.80 -6.96
N ILE A 144 10.45 -4.13 -7.02
CA ILE A 144 9.20 -4.85 -6.84
C ILE A 144 9.34 -5.82 -5.66
N ALA A 145 8.45 -5.69 -4.69
CA ALA A 145 8.15 -6.72 -3.69
C ALA A 145 6.73 -7.26 -3.94
N LEU A 146 6.40 -8.42 -3.36
CA LEU A 146 5.04 -8.94 -3.43
C LEU A 146 4.28 -8.66 -2.12
N HIS A 147 3.00 -8.32 -2.28
CA HIS A 147 2.00 -8.30 -1.23
C HIS A 147 1.09 -9.51 -1.43
N ILE A 148 1.39 -10.59 -0.72
CA ILE A 148 0.72 -11.88 -0.85
C ILE A 148 -0.67 -11.76 -0.23
N GLU A 149 -1.67 -11.75 -1.10
CA GLU A 149 -3.08 -11.71 -0.74
C GLU A 149 -3.55 -13.05 -0.15
N PRO A 150 -4.68 -13.07 0.56
CA PRO A 150 -5.40 -14.28 0.87
C PRO A 150 -5.88 -14.92 -0.44
N TYR A 151 -5.70 -16.23 -0.55
CA TYR A 151 -6.25 -17.04 -1.63
C TYR A 151 -6.77 -18.35 -1.04
N PHE A 152 -7.61 -19.05 -1.80
CA PHE A 152 -8.22 -20.31 -1.37
C PHE A 152 -7.15 -21.29 -0.86
N ASP A 153 -7.37 -21.85 0.33
CA ASP A 153 -6.47 -22.78 1.02
C ASP A 153 -5.03 -22.29 1.23
N ARG A 154 -4.78 -20.97 1.22
CA ARG A 154 -3.43 -20.44 1.48
C ARG A 154 -2.86 -20.98 2.79
N ASN A 155 -1.71 -21.63 2.67
CA ASN A 155 -0.91 -22.11 3.80
C ASN A 155 0.59 -21.95 3.50
N PRO A 156 1.48 -22.05 4.49
CA PRO A 156 2.89 -21.77 4.29
C PRO A 156 3.53 -22.69 3.24
N LEU A 157 3.15 -23.98 3.21
CA LEU A 157 3.72 -24.95 2.26
C LEU A 157 3.31 -24.66 0.82
N ASN A 158 2.03 -24.38 0.55
CA ASN A 158 1.60 -24.04 -0.82
C ASN A 158 2.15 -22.68 -1.26
N LEU A 159 2.25 -21.72 -0.34
CA LEU A 159 2.84 -20.43 -0.62
C LEU A 159 4.30 -20.58 -1.06
N ILE A 160 5.11 -21.36 -0.32
CA ILE A 160 6.51 -21.60 -0.71
C ILE A 160 6.62 -22.31 -2.06
N LYS A 161 5.70 -23.24 -2.39
CA LYS A 161 5.65 -23.85 -3.73
C LYS A 161 5.41 -22.81 -4.81
N HIS A 162 4.47 -21.88 -4.62
CA HIS A 162 4.24 -20.82 -5.60
C HIS A 162 5.39 -19.81 -5.66
N LEU A 163 5.98 -19.44 -4.53
CA LEU A 163 7.13 -18.54 -4.47
C LEU A 163 8.38 -19.16 -5.11
N ARG A 164 8.54 -20.48 -5.08
CA ARG A 164 9.60 -21.16 -5.84
C ARG A 164 9.47 -20.84 -7.33
N ASN A 165 8.28 -20.99 -7.91
CA ASN A 165 8.06 -20.71 -9.33
C ASN A 165 8.29 -19.22 -9.66
N TYR A 166 7.82 -18.33 -8.80
CA TYR A 166 8.09 -16.89 -8.94
C TYR A 166 9.59 -16.56 -8.88
N LEU A 167 10.31 -17.13 -7.90
CA LEU A 167 11.75 -16.87 -7.73
C LEU A 167 12.59 -17.51 -8.84
N LEU A 168 12.19 -18.65 -9.42
CA LEU A 168 12.86 -19.19 -10.60
C LEU A 168 12.87 -18.18 -11.75
N GLN A 169 11.79 -17.40 -11.90
CA GLN A 169 11.69 -16.39 -12.95
C GLN A 169 12.36 -15.06 -12.58
N TYR A 170 12.23 -14.59 -11.34
CA TYR A 170 12.57 -13.21 -10.97
C TYR A 170 13.73 -13.04 -9.99
N ARG A 171 14.30 -14.12 -9.42
CA ARG A 171 15.37 -14.02 -8.40
C ARG A 171 16.56 -13.15 -8.82
N ASN A 172 16.94 -13.25 -10.09
CA ASN A 172 18.07 -12.52 -10.66
C ASN A 172 17.65 -11.25 -11.41
N HIS A 173 16.35 -10.93 -11.43
CA HIS A 173 15.86 -9.75 -12.11
C HIS A 173 16.28 -8.48 -11.34
N PRO A 174 16.84 -7.45 -12.01
CA PRO A 174 17.41 -6.27 -11.34
C PRO A 174 16.39 -5.46 -10.55
N ALA A 175 15.12 -5.50 -10.95
CA ALA A 175 14.03 -4.85 -10.23
C ALA A 175 13.41 -5.70 -9.11
N LEU A 176 13.85 -6.93 -8.82
CA LEU A 176 13.39 -7.64 -7.62
C LEU A 176 13.91 -6.92 -6.37
N TYR A 177 13.01 -6.52 -5.48
CA TYR A 177 13.40 -5.88 -4.23
C TYR A 177 14.00 -6.90 -3.28
N LYS A 178 15.17 -6.55 -2.74
CA LYS A 178 15.88 -7.35 -1.75
C LYS A 178 16.34 -6.45 -0.61
N ILE A 179 16.32 -6.97 0.60
CA ILE A 179 16.92 -6.33 1.78
C ILE A 179 18.20 -7.08 2.13
N LYS A 180 19.25 -6.33 2.46
CA LYS A 180 20.49 -6.89 3.00
C LYS A 180 20.27 -7.34 4.45
N THR A 181 20.53 -8.62 4.70
CA THR A 181 20.45 -9.26 6.02
C THR A 181 21.78 -9.98 6.24
N GLY A 182 22.62 -9.41 7.11
CA GLY A 182 24.02 -9.82 7.23
C GLY A 182 24.77 -9.65 5.91
N GLN A 183 25.28 -10.76 5.38
CA GLN A 183 26.01 -10.79 4.10
C GLN A 183 25.11 -11.13 2.89
N LYS A 184 23.86 -11.54 3.10
CA LYS A 184 22.93 -11.95 2.03
C LYS A 184 21.97 -10.84 1.66
N GLU A 185 21.59 -10.78 0.39
CA GLU A 185 20.44 -9.98 -0.08
C GLU A 185 19.27 -10.91 -0.34
N MET A 186 18.16 -10.69 0.38
CA MET A 186 17.03 -11.60 0.38
C MET A 186 15.77 -10.92 -0.17
N PRO A 187 14.98 -11.59 -1.03
CA PRO A 187 13.69 -11.08 -1.52
C PRO A 187 12.76 -10.72 -0.36
N VAL A 188 11.87 -9.75 -0.56
CA VAL A 188 10.92 -9.31 0.48
C VAL A 188 9.49 -9.64 0.08
N PHE A 189 8.76 -10.24 1.02
CA PHE A 189 7.36 -10.62 0.85
C PHE A 189 6.52 -10.12 2.02
N TYR A 190 5.46 -9.38 1.71
CA TYR A 190 4.43 -8.98 2.68
C TYR A 190 3.33 -10.02 2.65
N VAL A 191 2.87 -10.48 3.81
CA VAL A 191 1.78 -11.46 3.89
C VAL A 191 0.56 -10.76 4.49
N TYR A 192 -0.43 -10.43 3.65
CA TYR A 192 -1.71 -9.86 4.10
C TYR A 192 -2.50 -10.90 4.88
N ASP A 193 -3.16 -10.49 5.96
CA ASP A 193 -3.92 -11.37 6.86
C ASP A 193 -3.16 -12.64 7.28
N SER A 194 -1.86 -12.50 7.57
CA SER A 194 -0.99 -13.61 7.98
C SER A 194 -1.48 -14.35 9.24
N TYR A 195 -2.29 -13.68 10.05
CA TYR A 195 -2.89 -14.22 11.28
C TYR A 195 -3.99 -15.26 11.04
N LEU A 196 -4.54 -15.35 9.82
CA LEU A 196 -5.52 -16.39 9.46
C LEU A 196 -4.90 -17.81 9.48
N THR A 197 -3.59 -17.89 9.36
CA THR A 197 -2.84 -19.15 9.46
C THR A 197 -2.25 -19.27 10.87
N PRO A 198 -2.38 -20.43 11.55
CA PRO A 198 -1.81 -20.64 12.88
C PRO A 198 -0.29 -20.40 12.93
N ALA A 199 0.19 -19.84 14.03
CA ALA A 199 1.61 -19.50 14.16
C ALA A 199 2.55 -20.70 14.00
N VAL A 200 2.12 -21.89 14.44
CA VAL A 200 2.88 -23.14 14.34
C VAL A 200 3.11 -23.54 12.89
N ALA A 201 2.11 -23.38 12.01
CA ALA A 201 2.28 -23.69 10.59
C ALA A 201 3.31 -22.76 9.93
N TRP A 202 3.33 -21.47 10.27
CA TRP A 202 4.38 -20.56 9.81
C TRP A 202 5.76 -20.95 10.35
N MET A 203 5.84 -21.29 11.64
CA MET A 203 7.08 -21.70 12.30
C MET A 203 7.74 -22.90 11.61
N GLU A 204 6.96 -23.88 11.13
CA GLU A 204 7.48 -25.05 10.39
C GLU A 204 8.30 -24.69 9.16
N VAL A 205 8.04 -23.53 8.56
CA VAL A 205 8.70 -23.04 7.34
C VAL A 205 9.70 -21.92 7.64
N LEU A 206 9.36 -20.99 8.54
CA LEU A 206 10.12 -19.77 8.77
C LEU A 206 11.10 -19.89 9.95
N SER A 207 11.01 -20.91 10.80
CA SER A 207 12.02 -21.17 11.82
C SER A 207 13.20 -21.94 11.22
N ALA A 208 14.43 -21.62 11.62
CA ALA A 208 15.62 -22.41 11.25
C ALA A 208 15.56 -23.87 11.75
N LYS A 209 14.70 -24.15 12.74
CA LYS A 209 14.45 -25.50 13.28
C LYS A 209 13.14 -26.12 12.77
N GLY A 210 12.44 -25.45 11.86
CA GLY A 210 11.18 -25.94 11.30
C GLY A 210 11.40 -27.16 10.40
N ALA A 211 10.47 -28.12 10.43
CA ALA A 211 10.57 -29.36 9.66
C ALA A 211 10.60 -29.15 8.13
N SER A 212 10.02 -28.05 7.64
CA SER A 212 10.00 -27.65 6.23
C SER A 212 10.72 -26.32 6.03
N THR A 213 11.77 -26.06 6.80
CA THR A 213 12.42 -24.75 6.82
C THR A 213 12.97 -24.35 5.46
N ILE A 214 12.76 -23.09 5.09
CA ILE A 214 13.42 -22.46 3.93
C ILE A 214 14.67 -21.67 4.35
N ARG A 215 14.89 -21.49 5.66
CA ARG A 215 15.96 -20.64 6.18
C ARG A 215 17.32 -21.21 5.82
N GLY A 216 18.21 -20.35 5.32
CA GLY A 216 19.54 -20.73 4.84
C GLY A 216 19.57 -21.36 3.44
N GLY A 217 18.44 -21.83 2.92
CA GLY A 217 18.32 -22.42 1.59
C GLY A 217 18.09 -21.40 0.48
N GLU A 218 17.86 -21.88 -0.74
CA GLU A 218 17.61 -21.00 -1.89
C GLU A 218 16.35 -20.17 -1.71
N LEU A 219 15.27 -20.73 -1.14
CA LEU A 219 13.99 -20.04 -0.98
C LEU A 219 13.95 -19.06 0.19
N ASP A 220 15.07 -18.83 0.89
CA ASP A 220 15.12 -17.89 2.00
C ASP A 220 14.81 -16.46 1.54
N ALA A 221 14.01 -15.77 2.35
CA ALA A 221 13.45 -14.46 2.04
C ALA A 221 13.04 -13.74 3.33
N VAL A 222 12.87 -12.42 3.26
CA VAL A 222 12.33 -11.60 4.35
C VAL A 222 10.80 -11.62 4.28
N PHE A 223 10.15 -12.24 5.26
CA PHE A 223 8.69 -12.28 5.38
C PHE A 223 8.19 -11.27 6.41
N ILE A 224 7.28 -10.40 5.98
CA ILE A 224 6.68 -9.33 6.81
C ILE A 224 5.20 -9.67 7.04
N GLY A 225 4.83 -10.00 8.29
CA GLY A 225 3.46 -10.34 8.66
C GLY A 225 2.59 -9.12 8.99
N LEU A 226 1.26 -9.25 8.86
CA LEU A 226 0.32 -8.17 9.19
C LEU A 226 -0.01 -8.17 10.69
N LEU A 227 0.18 -7.01 11.34
CA LEU A 227 -0.25 -6.79 12.73
C LEU A 227 -1.56 -6.00 12.76
N VAL A 228 -2.63 -6.65 13.20
CA VAL A 228 -3.97 -6.04 13.37
C VAL A 228 -4.20 -5.78 14.85
N ASP A 229 -4.21 -6.83 15.67
CA ASP A 229 -4.40 -6.76 17.11
C ASP A 229 -3.09 -6.82 17.88
N ILE A 230 -3.10 -6.33 19.13
CA ILE A 230 -1.90 -6.34 19.99
C ILE A 230 -1.35 -7.75 20.19
N GLN A 231 -2.21 -8.77 20.23
CA GLN A 231 -1.82 -10.17 20.42
C GLN A 231 -1.03 -10.71 19.22
N HIS A 232 -1.25 -10.16 18.02
CA HIS A 232 -0.55 -10.60 16.81
C HIS A 232 0.96 -10.38 16.90
N ARG A 233 1.46 -9.49 17.77
CA ARG A 233 2.90 -9.34 18.02
C ARG A 233 3.56 -10.64 18.52
N TYR A 234 2.83 -11.42 19.33
CA TYR A 234 3.31 -12.72 19.82
C TYR A 234 3.13 -13.81 18.77
N HIS A 235 2.05 -13.75 17.98
CA HIS A 235 1.86 -14.61 16.81
C HIS A 235 3.03 -14.45 15.83
N ILE A 236 3.34 -13.22 15.41
CA ILE A 236 4.47 -12.86 14.53
C ILE A 236 5.78 -13.45 15.03
N LYS A 237 6.10 -13.26 16.32
CA LYS A 237 7.31 -13.82 16.93
C LYS A 237 7.30 -15.35 16.91
N LYS A 238 6.20 -15.99 17.31
CA LYS A 238 6.06 -17.46 17.32
C LYS A 238 6.13 -18.05 15.90
N SER A 239 5.68 -17.31 14.91
CA SER A 239 5.74 -17.67 13.49
C SER A 239 7.11 -17.52 12.87
N HIS A 240 8.08 -16.87 13.52
CA HIS A 240 9.40 -16.55 12.95
C HIS A 240 9.33 -15.68 11.67
N PHE A 241 8.34 -14.78 11.58
CA PHE A 241 8.40 -13.69 10.62
C PHE A 241 9.60 -12.79 10.91
N ASP A 242 10.19 -12.20 9.86
CA ASP A 242 11.33 -11.29 9.97
C ASP A 242 10.92 -9.88 10.42
N GLY A 243 9.62 -9.59 10.35
CA GLY A 243 9.05 -8.32 10.77
C GLY A 243 7.54 -8.24 10.58
N PHE A 244 7.01 -7.04 10.76
CA PHE A 244 5.59 -6.76 10.59
C PHE A 244 5.28 -5.36 10.08
N TYR A 245 4.10 -5.23 9.47
CA TYR A 245 3.52 -3.99 8.95
C TYR A 245 2.08 -3.80 9.41
N THR A 246 1.47 -2.64 9.13
CA THR A 246 0.16 -2.26 9.71
C THR A 246 -0.97 -2.05 8.72
N TYR A 247 -0.65 -1.97 7.42
CA TYR A 247 -1.52 -1.80 6.25
C TYR A 247 -2.56 -0.65 6.32
N PHE A 248 -3.59 -0.75 7.15
CA PHE A 248 -4.78 0.10 7.07
C PHE A 248 -4.47 1.60 7.14
N ALA A 249 -4.94 2.34 6.14
CA ALA A 249 -4.81 3.80 6.07
C ALA A 249 -5.67 4.52 7.11
N ALA A 250 -6.74 3.87 7.59
CA ALA A 250 -7.66 4.41 8.58
C ALA A 250 -7.07 4.28 10.01
N ASN A 251 -6.70 5.41 10.61
CA ASN A 251 -6.19 5.47 11.96
C ASN A 251 -7.26 5.00 12.94
N SER A 252 -6.82 4.20 13.92
CA SER A 252 -7.66 3.56 14.93
C SER A 252 -8.64 2.51 14.39
N PHE A 253 -8.45 1.99 13.17
CA PHE A 253 -9.24 0.86 12.68
C PHE A 253 -8.85 -0.45 13.38
N SER A 254 -7.54 -0.63 13.62
CA SER A 254 -6.95 -1.77 14.32
C SER A 254 -5.88 -1.29 15.31
N TYR A 255 -5.42 -2.14 16.22
CA TYR A 255 -4.31 -1.79 17.11
C TYR A 255 -3.05 -1.40 16.33
N GLY A 256 -2.72 -2.13 15.26
CA GLY A 256 -1.56 -1.84 14.41
C GLY A 256 -1.66 -0.52 13.65
N SER A 257 -2.85 -0.19 13.11
CA SER A 257 -3.08 1.08 12.38
C SER A 257 -3.32 2.28 13.29
N THR A 258 -3.40 2.08 14.62
CA THR A 258 -3.52 3.17 15.58
C THR A 258 -2.15 3.83 15.80
N TRP A 259 -1.95 5.03 15.27
CA TRP A 259 -0.64 5.69 15.23
C TRP A 259 0.01 5.91 16.60
N LYS A 260 -0.80 6.12 17.65
CA LYS A 260 -0.29 6.26 19.04
C LYS A 260 0.47 5.02 19.54
N ASN A 261 0.22 3.85 18.93
CA ASN A 261 0.85 2.60 19.33
C ASN A 261 2.21 2.36 18.64
N TRP A 262 2.55 3.13 17.60
CA TRP A 262 3.73 2.87 16.76
C TRP A 262 5.05 2.95 17.52
N LYS A 263 5.21 3.87 18.48
CA LYS A 263 6.42 3.92 19.32
C LYS A 263 6.59 2.64 20.16
N SER A 264 5.49 2.09 20.67
CA SER A 264 5.48 0.83 21.43
C SER A 264 5.77 -0.37 20.52
N LEU A 265 5.19 -0.39 19.32
CA LEU A 265 5.45 -1.41 18.31
C LEU A 265 6.91 -1.39 17.81
N ALA A 266 7.47 -0.21 17.56
CA ALA A 266 8.88 -0.05 17.21
C ALA A 266 9.79 -0.58 18.32
N LYS A 267 9.52 -0.23 19.59
CA LYS A 267 10.25 -0.77 20.74
C LYS A 267 10.16 -2.30 20.81
N PHE A 268 8.97 -2.86 20.63
CA PHE A 268 8.78 -4.31 20.59
C PHE A 268 9.60 -4.96 19.46
N ALA A 269 9.61 -4.35 18.27
CA ALA A 269 10.35 -4.87 17.14
C ALA A 269 11.86 -4.87 17.41
N THR A 270 12.42 -3.76 17.90
CA THR A 270 13.84 -3.67 18.31
C THR A 270 14.20 -4.72 19.37
N GLN A 271 13.37 -4.89 20.40
CA GLN A 271 13.62 -5.85 21.48
C GLN A 271 13.58 -7.32 21.02
N ASN A 272 13.01 -7.60 19.85
CA ASN A 272 12.84 -8.96 19.32
C ASN A 272 13.55 -9.16 17.97
N ASN A 273 14.44 -8.24 17.57
CA ASN A 273 15.15 -8.28 16.29
C ASN A 273 14.21 -8.40 15.07
N LEU A 274 13.07 -7.74 15.13
CA LEU A 274 12.08 -7.70 14.05
C LEU A 274 12.16 -6.37 13.30
N LEU A 275 11.84 -6.40 12.00
CA LEU A 275 11.54 -5.18 11.25
C LEU A 275 10.15 -4.67 11.62
N PHE A 276 10.04 -3.35 11.85
CA PHE A 276 8.75 -2.66 11.93
C PHE A 276 8.61 -1.72 10.74
N ILE A 277 7.53 -1.91 9.98
CA ILE A 277 7.24 -1.14 8.76
C ILE A 277 5.86 -0.49 8.92
N PRO A 278 5.74 0.69 9.56
CA PRO A 278 4.47 1.39 9.68
C PRO A 278 3.90 1.72 8.30
N SER A 279 2.58 1.61 8.17
CA SER A 279 1.84 1.95 6.95
C SER A 279 1.11 3.28 7.11
N VAL A 280 1.45 4.25 6.27
CA VAL A 280 0.82 5.58 6.23
C VAL A 280 -0.16 5.66 5.07
N GLY A 281 -1.25 6.41 5.21
CA GLY A 281 -2.21 6.62 4.11
C GLY A 281 -2.85 8.00 4.13
N PRO A 282 -3.30 8.53 2.97
CA PRO A 282 -3.76 9.91 2.84
C PRO A 282 -5.16 10.15 3.44
N GLY A 283 -5.92 9.09 3.64
CA GLY A 283 -7.28 9.06 4.16
C GLY A 283 -7.90 7.69 3.88
N TYR A 284 -9.22 7.57 4.06
CA TYR A 284 -9.97 6.35 3.76
C TYR A 284 -11.42 6.72 3.45
N ALA A 285 -11.99 6.16 2.38
CA ALA A 285 -13.39 6.29 2.01
C ALA A 285 -13.76 5.18 1.02
N ASP A 286 -14.54 4.20 1.49
CA ASP A 286 -14.92 3.00 0.72
C ASP A 286 -16.43 2.85 0.54
N THR A 287 -17.20 3.88 0.87
CA THR A 287 -18.68 3.79 0.93
C THR A 287 -19.34 3.53 -0.41
N ARG A 288 -18.60 3.66 -1.52
CA ARG A 288 -19.07 3.26 -2.84
C ARG A 288 -19.10 1.74 -3.00
N VAL A 289 -18.19 1.00 -2.39
CA VAL A 289 -18.25 -0.48 -2.39
C VAL A 289 -18.77 -1.08 -1.08
N ARG A 290 -18.65 -0.36 0.05
CA ARG A 290 -19.15 -0.77 1.39
C ARG A 290 -19.99 0.35 2.01
N PRO A 291 -21.25 0.55 1.58
CA PRO A 291 -22.08 1.68 2.03
C PRO A 291 -22.27 1.78 3.54
N TRP A 292 -22.23 0.64 4.23
CA TRP A 292 -22.33 0.50 5.69
C TRP A 292 -21.05 0.91 6.46
N ASN A 293 -19.92 1.16 5.78
CA ASN A 293 -18.61 1.38 6.42
C ASN A 293 -18.24 2.86 6.64
N SER A 294 -19.22 3.77 6.61
CA SER A 294 -18.99 5.21 6.76
C SER A 294 -18.21 5.60 8.03
N LYS A 295 -18.36 4.85 9.14
CA LYS A 295 -17.65 5.06 10.41
C LYS A 295 -16.12 4.96 10.28
N THR A 296 -15.63 4.18 9.30
CA THR A 296 -14.20 3.99 9.05
C THR A 296 -13.61 5.13 8.20
N THR A 297 -14.46 5.97 7.60
CA THR A 297 -14.02 7.10 6.77
C THR A 297 -13.07 8.03 7.52
N ARG A 298 -11.99 8.43 6.85
CA ARG A 298 -11.02 9.42 7.33
C ARG A 298 -10.82 10.46 6.25
N HIS A 299 -11.39 11.63 6.48
CA HIS A 299 -11.25 12.76 5.56
C HIS A 299 -9.78 13.16 5.42
N ARG A 300 -9.31 13.37 4.18
CA ARG A 300 -7.90 13.69 3.92
C ARG A 300 -7.45 15.05 4.48
N ARG A 301 -8.43 15.94 4.72
CA ARG A 301 -8.27 17.29 5.33
C ARG A 301 -7.15 18.08 4.65
N HIS A 302 -7.17 18.10 3.31
CA HIS A 302 -6.19 18.80 2.49
C HIS A 302 -4.74 18.41 2.86
N GLY A 303 -4.48 17.11 2.99
CA GLY A 303 -3.17 16.54 3.35
C GLY A 303 -2.82 16.50 4.83
N GLN A 304 -3.58 17.18 5.71
CA GLN A 304 -3.26 17.21 7.14
C GLN A 304 -3.33 15.84 7.80
N TYR A 305 -4.24 14.97 7.34
CA TYR A 305 -4.32 13.59 7.82
C TYR A 305 -3.04 12.82 7.50
N TYR A 306 -2.59 12.90 6.25
CA TYR A 306 -1.36 12.26 5.78
C TYR A 306 -0.11 12.80 6.50
N ASP A 307 -0.07 14.10 6.74
CA ASP A 307 1.01 14.75 7.49
C ASP A 307 1.18 14.19 8.90
N VAL A 308 0.07 13.94 9.60
CA VAL A 308 0.13 13.38 10.95
C VAL A 308 0.61 11.92 10.89
N ALA A 309 0.16 11.15 9.90
CA ALA A 309 0.61 9.77 9.68
C ALA A 309 2.14 9.74 9.50
N TRP A 310 2.67 10.49 8.54
CA TRP A 310 4.11 10.54 8.27
C TRP A 310 4.95 11.02 9.45
N ARG A 311 4.57 12.12 10.12
CA ARG A 311 5.27 12.57 11.33
C ARG A 311 5.35 11.47 12.38
N THR A 312 4.22 10.78 12.60
CA THR A 312 4.16 9.74 13.61
C THR A 312 5.00 8.53 13.21
N ALA A 313 4.96 8.14 11.93
CA ALA A 313 5.81 7.08 11.38
C ALA A 313 7.29 7.41 11.59
N ILE A 314 7.77 8.55 11.09
CA ILE A 314 9.16 9.00 11.23
C ILE A 314 9.57 9.05 12.71
N SER A 315 8.72 9.60 13.58
CA SER A 315 9.00 9.71 15.02
C SER A 315 9.13 8.37 15.74
N SER A 316 8.62 7.28 15.16
CA SER A 316 8.80 5.93 15.70
C SER A 316 10.14 5.29 15.33
N GLY A 317 10.99 5.99 14.55
CA GLY A 317 12.32 5.54 14.13
C GLY A 317 12.36 4.29 13.24
N PRO A 318 11.43 4.10 12.28
CA PRO A 318 11.41 2.90 11.46
C PRO A 318 12.52 2.96 10.40
N LYS A 319 13.10 1.80 10.07
CA LYS A 319 14.03 1.68 8.93
C LYS A 319 13.31 1.75 7.58
N TYR A 320 12.06 1.28 7.53
CA TYR A 320 11.25 1.21 6.32
C TYR A 320 9.87 1.81 6.60
N VAL A 321 9.27 2.47 5.61
CA VAL A 321 7.87 2.93 5.68
C VAL A 321 7.12 2.38 4.49
N SER A 322 5.87 1.96 4.71
CA SER A 322 4.95 1.58 3.64
C SER A 322 3.86 2.63 3.46
N ILE A 323 3.39 2.83 2.23
CA ILE A 323 2.31 3.75 1.89
C ILE A 323 1.12 2.92 1.40
N THR A 324 -0.02 3.12 2.05
CA THR A 324 -1.32 2.57 1.68
C THR A 324 -2.17 3.72 1.14
N SER A 325 -2.26 3.91 -0.18
CA SER A 325 -1.72 3.07 -1.27
C SER A 325 -1.36 3.93 -2.49
N PHE A 326 -0.79 3.32 -3.54
CA PHE A 326 -0.70 4.01 -4.84
C PHE A 326 -2.10 4.19 -5.43
N ASN A 327 -2.83 3.09 -5.65
CA ASN A 327 -4.04 3.05 -6.45
C ASN A 327 -5.14 2.10 -5.93
N GLU A 328 -5.32 1.96 -4.61
CA GLU A 328 -6.50 1.26 -4.06
C GLU A 328 -7.71 2.19 -4.07
N TRP A 329 -8.30 2.35 -5.27
CA TRP A 329 -9.38 3.29 -5.52
C TRP A 329 -10.67 2.92 -4.77
N HIS A 330 -10.94 1.63 -4.55
CA HIS A 330 -12.13 1.18 -3.83
C HIS A 330 -12.18 1.69 -2.40
N GLU A 331 -11.02 1.83 -1.77
CA GLU A 331 -10.92 2.27 -0.37
C GLU A 331 -10.59 3.75 -0.20
N GLY A 332 -10.44 4.48 -1.31
CA GLY A 332 -10.13 5.90 -1.28
C GLY A 332 -8.78 6.22 -0.63
N THR A 333 -7.84 5.26 -0.64
CA THR A 333 -6.51 5.39 -0.01
C THR A 333 -5.40 5.77 -1.00
N GLN A 334 -5.73 5.87 -2.28
CA GLN A 334 -4.80 6.15 -3.36
C GLN A 334 -4.11 7.52 -3.23
N ILE A 335 -2.83 7.59 -3.59
CA ILE A 335 -2.11 8.85 -3.86
C ILE A 335 -2.01 9.16 -5.35
N GLU A 336 -2.38 8.21 -6.22
CA GLU A 336 -2.50 8.40 -7.67
C GLU A 336 -3.41 9.62 -7.97
N PRO A 337 -3.10 10.44 -8.99
CA PRO A 337 -3.83 11.67 -9.23
C PRO A 337 -5.32 11.47 -9.50
N ALA A 338 -6.16 12.17 -8.74
CA ALA A 338 -7.61 12.22 -8.91
C ALA A 338 -8.07 13.57 -9.44
N ILE A 339 -9.19 13.60 -10.16
CA ILE A 339 -9.77 14.81 -10.75
C ILE A 339 -11.19 15.07 -10.24
N PRO A 340 -11.65 16.33 -10.20
CA PRO A 340 -13.05 16.65 -9.98
C PRO A 340 -13.94 15.98 -11.03
N LYS A 341 -15.01 15.32 -10.59
CA LYS A 341 -16.02 14.77 -11.48
C LYS A 341 -17.38 14.81 -10.81
N ASN A 342 -18.36 15.33 -11.54
CA ASN A 342 -19.76 15.32 -11.16
C ASN A 342 -20.56 14.52 -12.19
N VAL A 343 -21.43 13.65 -11.70
CA VAL A 343 -22.47 12.97 -12.48
C VAL A 343 -23.81 13.22 -11.79
N PRO A 344 -24.96 13.09 -12.48
CA PRO A 344 -26.26 13.49 -11.91
C PRO A 344 -26.57 12.91 -10.51
N GLU A 345 -26.10 11.70 -10.22
CA GLU A 345 -26.38 10.99 -8.96
C GLU A 345 -25.23 11.05 -7.94
N TYR A 346 -24.06 11.58 -8.32
CA TYR A 346 -22.87 11.54 -7.47
C TYR A 346 -21.84 12.61 -7.79
N SER A 347 -21.37 13.30 -6.75
CA SER A 347 -20.17 14.12 -6.77
C SER A 347 -19.00 13.32 -6.22
N TYR A 348 -18.02 13.01 -7.06
CA TYR A 348 -16.80 12.35 -6.61
C TYR A 348 -15.98 13.28 -5.73
N LEU A 349 -15.35 12.72 -4.70
CA LEU A 349 -14.34 13.42 -3.94
C LEU A 349 -13.12 13.68 -4.83
N ASP A 350 -12.44 14.80 -4.58
CA ASP A 350 -11.26 15.21 -5.32
C ASP A 350 -10.20 15.83 -4.39
N TYR A 351 -9.17 16.40 -4.99
CA TYR A 351 -8.02 16.98 -4.30
C TYR A 351 -8.01 18.52 -4.36
N GLU A 352 -9.12 19.15 -4.74
CA GLU A 352 -9.18 20.61 -4.82
C GLU A 352 -9.19 21.25 -3.42
N PRO A 353 -8.62 22.47 -3.28
CA PRO A 353 -8.02 23.31 -4.32
C PRO A 353 -6.53 23.01 -4.61
N GLU A 354 -5.97 21.92 -4.08
CA GLU A 354 -4.53 21.62 -4.19
C GLU A 354 -4.12 20.99 -5.54
N GLY A 355 -5.08 20.52 -6.33
CA GLY A 355 -4.88 19.94 -7.65
C GLY A 355 -4.58 18.43 -7.64
N SER A 356 -4.70 17.81 -8.81
CA SER A 356 -4.68 16.35 -8.98
C SER A 356 -3.39 15.67 -8.51
N HIS A 357 -2.23 16.34 -8.59
CA HIS A 357 -0.94 15.77 -8.21
C HIS A 357 -0.56 16.00 -6.74
N PHE A 358 -1.46 16.58 -5.94
CA PHE A 358 -1.14 17.01 -4.58
C PHE A 358 -0.54 15.91 -3.68
N TYR A 359 -1.13 14.71 -3.66
CA TYR A 359 -0.64 13.63 -2.78
C TYR A 359 0.68 13.01 -3.24
N LEU A 360 0.97 13.01 -4.54
CA LEU A 360 2.28 12.65 -5.06
C LEU A 360 3.35 13.64 -4.58
N ASN A 361 3.10 14.95 -4.76
CA ASN A 361 4.02 16.00 -4.32
C ASN A 361 4.22 16.00 -2.80
N LEU A 362 3.15 15.76 -2.04
CA LEU A 362 3.22 15.66 -0.59
C LEU A 362 4.02 14.43 -0.14
N THR A 363 3.85 13.30 -0.83
CA THR A 363 4.63 12.07 -0.60
C THR A 363 6.12 12.35 -0.80
N LYS A 364 6.48 12.97 -1.91
CA LYS A 364 7.85 13.36 -2.22
C LYS A 364 8.49 14.19 -1.10
N TRP A 365 7.78 15.23 -0.63
CA TRP A 365 8.27 16.06 0.47
C TRP A 365 8.51 15.25 1.77
N TRP A 366 7.63 14.29 2.08
CA TRP A 366 7.79 13.42 3.24
C TRP A 366 8.92 12.41 3.08
N ILE A 367 9.13 11.86 1.88
CA ILE A 367 10.26 10.99 1.58
C ILE A 367 11.60 11.74 1.75
N GLU A 368 11.66 13.01 1.34
CA GLU A 368 12.82 13.87 1.59
C GLU A 368 13.05 14.12 3.09
N GLN A 369 11.99 14.22 3.91
CA GLN A 369 12.16 14.34 5.37
C GLN A 369 12.63 13.02 5.99
N PHE A 370 12.04 11.90 5.55
CA PHE A 370 12.41 10.57 6.03
C PHE A 370 13.87 10.23 5.72
N GLY A 371 14.37 10.62 4.54
CA GLY A 371 15.78 10.40 4.17
C GLY A 371 16.81 11.20 4.97
N LYS A 372 16.38 12.17 5.80
CA LYS A 372 17.26 12.96 6.69
C LYS A 372 17.32 12.39 8.11
N CYS A 373 16.49 11.41 8.43
CA CYS A 373 16.33 10.85 9.77
C CYS A 373 17.25 9.68 10.05
#